data_AF-A0A519ZV11-F1
#
_entry.id   AF-A0A519ZV11-F1
#
_cell.length_a   1.000
_cell.length_b   1.000
_cell.length_c   1.000
_cell.angle_alpha   90.00
_cell.angle_beta   90.00
_cell.angle_gamma   90.00
#
_symmetry.space_group_name_H-M   'P 1'
#
loop_
_entity.id
_entity.type
_entity.pdbx_description
1 polymer ?
#
loop_
_entity_poly.entity_id
_entity_poly.type
_entity_poly.pdbx_seq_one_letter_code
_entity_poly.pdbx_strand_id
1 'polypeptide(L)'
;MNQPVYLDNAATTALDPEVLDAMLPYMQHHFGNPSSTYSIGRTTRSAIELARKTVGQILGVKPNTLYFTSGGTESNNTAIASAVNHLNCTHIITSEIEHHAVLHTVKHYG
;
A
#
# COMPACT_ATOMS: atom_id res chain seq x y z
N MET A 1 -6.55 13.86 -35.88
CA MET A 1 -5.99 12.60 -35.34
C MET A 1 -6.92 12.16 -34.23
N ASN A 2 -7.40 10.91 -34.25
CA ASN A 2 -8.30 10.40 -33.23
C ASN A 2 -7.49 10.11 -31.95
N GLN A 3 -7.89 10.68 -30.81
CA GLN A 3 -7.22 10.37 -29.54
C GLN A 3 -7.54 8.93 -29.11
N PRO A 4 -6.58 8.20 -28.51
CA PRO A 4 -6.84 6.87 -27.97
C PRO A 4 -7.83 6.96 -26.81
N VAL A 5 -8.82 6.05 -26.80
CA VAL A 5 -9.78 5.89 -25.70
C VAL A 5 -9.27 4.79 -24.78
N TYR A 6 -9.04 5.11 -23.50
CA TYR A 6 -8.55 4.16 -22.50
C TYR A 6 -9.71 3.43 -21.82
N LEU A 7 -9.76 2.10 -21.95
CA LEU A 7 -10.81 1.24 -21.38
C LEU A 7 -10.21 0.10 -20.55
N ASP A 8 -9.05 0.31 -19.92
CA ASP A 8 -8.29 -0.72 -19.17
C ASP A 8 -8.01 -0.32 -17.71
N ASN A 9 -9.01 0.26 -17.03
CA ASN A 9 -8.87 0.67 -15.62
C ASN A 9 -8.60 -0.49 -14.64
N ALA A 10 -8.76 -1.74 -15.09
CA ALA A 10 -8.39 -2.92 -14.31
C ALA A 10 -6.87 -3.11 -14.22
N ALA A 11 -6.12 -2.67 -15.23
CA ALA A 11 -4.65 -2.71 -15.20
C ALA A 11 -4.06 -1.56 -14.38
N THR A 12 -4.54 -0.34 -14.58
CA THR A 12 -4.20 0.83 -13.76
C THR A 12 -5.19 1.97 -14.01
N THR A 13 -5.24 2.95 -13.11
CA THR A 13 -6.10 4.14 -13.25
C THR A 13 -5.24 5.38 -13.48
N ALA A 14 -5.78 6.35 -14.22
CA ALA A 14 -5.17 7.68 -14.26
C ALA A 14 -5.14 8.27 -12.84
N LEU A 15 -4.07 8.99 -12.51
CA LEU A 15 -3.97 9.69 -11.24
C LEU A 15 -4.98 10.84 -11.23
N ASP A 16 -5.82 10.89 -10.19
CA ASP A 16 -6.74 12.00 -9.99
C ASP A 16 -5.94 13.30 -9.74
N PRO A 17 -6.28 14.43 -10.39
CA PRO A 17 -5.61 15.71 -10.15
C PRO A 17 -5.52 16.10 -8.67
N GLU A 18 -6.55 15.84 -7.87
CA GLU A 18 -6.54 16.16 -6.43
C GLU A 18 -5.52 15.31 -5.67
N VAL A 19 -5.29 14.07 -6.11
CA VAL A 19 -4.27 13.19 -5.54
C VAL A 19 -2.88 13.70 -5.89
N LEU A 20 -2.66 14.13 -7.14
CA LEU A 20 -1.39 14.74 -7.54
C LEU A 20 -1.08 15.99 -6.70
N ASP A 21 -2.07 16.88 -6.54
CA ASP A 21 -1.93 18.10 -5.75
C ASP A 21 -1.63 17.80 -4.28
N ALA A 22 -2.22 16.75 -3.71
CA ALA A 22 -1.92 16.31 -2.34
C ALA A 22 -0.50 15.73 -2.20
N MET A 23 0.06 15.13 -3.26
CA MET A 23 1.41 14.55 -3.26
C MET A 23 2.52 15.59 -3.42
N LEU A 24 2.33 16.59 -4.29
CA LEU A 24 3.36 17.56 -4.69
C LEU A 24 4.07 18.28 -3.51
N PRO A 25 3.36 18.73 -2.44
CA PRO A 25 4.02 19.36 -1.29
C PRO A 25 5.07 18.48 -0.63
N TYR A 26 4.85 17.17 -0.56
CA TYR A 26 5.78 16.21 0.06
C TYR A 26 6.97 15.87 -0.85
N MET A 27 6.83 16.07 -2.15
CA MET A 27 7.93 15.94 -3.12
C MET A 27 8.81 17.19 -3.17
N GLN A 28 8.27 18.39 -2.89
CA GLN A 28 8.97 19.66 -3.08
C GLN A 28 9.41 20.34 -1.76
N HIS A 29 8.55 20.35 -0.74
CA HIS A 29 8.72 21.21 0.45
C HIS A 29 8.73 20.44 1.78
N HIS A 30 8.05 19.28 1.85
CA HIS A 30 7.93 18.46 3.05
C HIS A 30 8.70 17.13 2.91
N PHE A 31 9.87 17.19 2.29
CA PHE A 31 10.77 16.04 2.04
C PHE A 31 11.57 15.58 3.28
N GLY A 32 11.30 16.15 4.46
CA GLY A 32 12.02 15.82 5.69
C GLY A 32 11.85 14.36 6.08
N ASN A 33 12.90 13.79 6.69
CA ASN A 33 12.85 12.41 7.15
C ASN A 33 11.84 12.29 8.33
N PRO A 34 10.78 11.47 8.21
CA PRO A 34 9.74 11.34 9.25
C PRO A 34 10.26 10.73 10.57
N SER A 35 11.45 10.12 10.58
CA SER A 35 12.11 9.65 11.79
C SER A 35 12.88 10.74 12.53
N SER A 36 13.05 11.91 11.92
CA SER A 36 13.76 13.04 12.54
C SER A 36 12.86 13.90 13.41
N THR A 37 13.43 14.48 14.46
CA THR A 37 12.70 15.29 15.44
C THR A 37 12.57 16.77 15.06
N TYR A 38 13.29 17.26 14.04
CA TYR A 38 13.18 18.65 13.59
C TYR A 38 11.83 18.95 12.91
N SER A 39 11.50 20.23 12.76
CA SER A 39 10.17 20.70 12.32
C SER A 39 9.66 20.02 11.05
N ILE A 40 10.47 20.01 9.98
CA ILE A 40 10.07 19.42 8.70
C ILE A 40 9.84 17.89 8.84
N GLY A 41 10.69 17.17 9.59
CA GLY A 41 10.48 15.75 9.86
C GLY A 41 9.19 15.45 10.62
N ARG A 42 8.83 16.29 11.61
CA ARG A 42 7.54 16.18 12.32
C ARG A 42 6.34 16.44 11.41
N THR A 43 6.45 17.38 10.46
CA THR A 43 5.41 17.63 9.46
C THR A 43 5.19 16.39 8.58
N THR A 44 6.26 15.80 8.04
CA THR A 44 6.16 14.58 7.21
C THR A 44 5.61 13.39 8.00
N ARG A 45 6.03 13.21 9.26
CA ARG A 45 5.48 12.19 10.15
C ARG A 45 3.97 12.37 10.37
N SER A 46 3.53 13.60 10.62
CA SER A 46 2.12 13.91 10.85
C SER A 46 1.26 13.60 9.62
N ALA A 47 1.81 13.79 8.41
CA ALA A 47 1.14 13.44 7.17
C ALA A 47 0.93 11.93 7.02
N ILE A 48 1.94 11.12 7.35
CA ILE A 48 1.83 9.65 7.35
C ILE A 48 0.75 9.18 8.33
N GLU A 49 0.72 9.75 9.54
CA GLU A 49 -0.28 9.38 10.55
C GLU A 49 -1.70 9.82 10.16
N LEU A 50 -1.83 10.98 9.49
CA LEU A 50 -3.11 11.42 8.92
C LEU A 50 -3.57 10.46 7.82
N ALA A 51 -2.68 10.09 6.89
CA ALA A 51 -3.00 9.13 5.84
C ALA A 51 -3.44 7.77 6.43
N ARG A 52 -2.74 7.28 7.46
CA ARG A 52 -3.09 6.05 8.18
C ARG A 52 -4.48 6.14 8.81
N LYS A 53 -4.81 7.28 9.41
CA LYS A 53 -6.14 7.54 9.98
C LYS A 53 -7.22 7.52 8.90
N THR A 54 -6.99 8.21 7.78
CA THR A 54 -7.93 8.28 6.65
C THR A 54 -8.18 6.89 6.05
N VAL A 55 -7.13 6.12 5.76
CA VAL A 55 -7.26 4.75 5.25
C VAL A 55 -7.99 3.85 6.25
N GLY A 56 -7.69 3.98 7.55
CA GLY A 56 -8.38 3.24 8.61
C GLY A 56 -9.88 3.54 8.65
N GLN A 57 -10.27 4.80 8.48
CA GLN A 57 -11.69 5.19 8.41
C GLN A 57 -12.38 4.61 7.19
N ILE A 58 -11.75 4.66 6.01
CA ILE A 58 -12.30 4.10 4.76
C ILE A 58 -12.51 2.59 4.88
N LEU A 59 -11.55 1.88 5.49
CA LEU A 59 -11.60 0.42 5.62
C LEU A 59 -12.36 -0.06 6.87
N GLY A 60 -12.77 0.84 7.77
CA GLY A 60 -13.44 0.48 9.03
C GLY A 60 -12.52 -0.22 10.05
N VAL A 61 -11.21 0.04 10.02
CA VAL A 61 -10.21 -0.58 10.91
C VAL A 61 -9.50 0.45 11.79
N LYS A 62 -8.89 -0.01 12.88
CA LYS A 62 -8.10 0.87 13.74
C LYS A 62 -6.82 1.28 13.02
N PRO A 63 -6.41 2.57 13.05
CA PRO A 63 -5.21 3.01 12.33
C PRO A 63 -3.95 2.23 12.73
N ASN A 64 -3.82 1.81 13.99
CA ASN A 64 -2.66 1.08 14.49
C ASN A 64 -2.54 -0.37 14.00
N THR A 65 -3.53 -0.89 13.26
CA THR A 65 -3.44 -2.21 12.61
C THR A 65 -3.02 -2.12 11.15
N LEU A 66 -2.83 -0.92 10.61
CA LEU A 66 -2.44 -0.69 9.21
C LEU A 66 -0.93 -0.58 9.07
N TYR A 67 -0.40 -1.19 8.01
CA TYR A 67 0.99 -1.06 7.58
C TYR A 67 1.00 -0.54 6.13
N PHE A 68 1.82 0.46 5.85
CA PHE A 68 2.05 0.91 4.48
C PHE A 68 3.14 0.06 3.85
N THR A 69 2.88 -0.46 2.66
CA THR A 69 3.83 -1.21 1.82
C THR A 69 3.97 -0.51 0.46
N SER A 70 4.94 -0.93 -0.36
CA SER A 70 5.11 -0.41 -1.72
C SER A 70 3.94 -0.71 -2.68
N GLY A 71 3.13 -1.73 -2.41
CA GLY A 71 1.95 -2.05 -3.20
C GLY A 71 1.34 -3.41 -2.87
N GLY A 72 0.35 -3.84 -3.67
CA GLY A 72 -0.39 -5.09 -3.44
C GLY A 72 0.49 -6.34 -3.47
N THR A 73 1.51 -6.37 -4.33
CA THR A 73 2.45 -7.51 -4.39
C THR A 73 3.19 -7.70 -3.07
N GLU A 74 3.76 -6.63 -2.51
CA GLU A 74 4.43 -6.69 -1.21
C GLU A 74 3.45 -7.03 -0.11
N SER A 75 2.29 -6.36 -0.03
CA SER A 75 1.25 -6.64 0.97
C SER A 75 0.86 -8.13 1.03
N ASN A 76 0.57 -8.74 -0.13
CA ASN A 76 0.19 -10.15 -0.19
C ASN A 76 1.34 -11.06 0.27
N ASN A 77 2.57 -10.77 -0.17
CA ASN A 77 3.75 -11.53 0.21
C ASN A 77 4.03 -11.43 1.71
N THR A 78 3.98 -10.22 2.27
CA THR A 78 4.16 -9.96 3.70
C THR A 78 3.15 -10.72 4.53
N ALA A 79 1.87 -10.72 4.16
CA ALA A 79 0.83 -11.42 4.91
C ALA A 79 1.07 -12.94 4.94
N ILE A 80 1.30 -13.55 3.78
CA ILE A 80 1.50 -15.01 3.66
C ILE A 80 2.81 -15.43 4.34
N ALA A 81 3.91 -14.76 4.00
CA ALA A 81 5.23 -15.07 4.57
C ALA A 81 5.25 -14.87 6.09
N SER A 82 4.54 -13.86 6.61
CA SER A 82 4.44 -13.67 8.06
C SER A 82 3.66 -14.79 8.74
N ALA A 83 2.57 -15.24 8.13
CA ALA A 83 1.79 -16.37 8.65
C ALA A 83 2.63 -17.65 8.74
N VAL A 84 3.39 -17.96 7.68
CA VAL A 84 4.24 -19.16 7.63
C VAL A 84 5.43 -19.04 8.57
N ASN A 85 6.23 -17.97 8.44
CA ASN A 85 7.52 -17.86 9.13
C ASN A 85 7.41 -17.45 10.60
N HIS A 86 6.32 -16.77 10.99
CA HIS A 86 6.22 -16.17 12.33
C HIS A 86 4.99 -16.61 13.12
N LEU A 87 3.97 -17.16 12.47
CA LEU A 87 2.71 -17.58 13.12
C LEU A 87 2.48 -19.10 13.09
N ASN A 88 3.48 -19.89 12.69
CA ASN A 88 3.41 -21.36 12.61
C ASN A 88 2.28 -21.88 11.71
N CYS A 89 1.94 -21.15 10.64
CA CYS A 89 0.98 -21.64 9.65
C CYS A 89 1.58 -22.84 8.89
N THR A 90 0.95 -24.01 9.00
CA THR A 90 1.38 -25.26 8.36
C THR A 90 0.48 -25.70 7.20
N HIS A 91 -0.64 -25.01 6.98
CA HIS A 91 -1.61 -25.34 5.94
C HIS A 91 -2.20 -24.07 5.33
N ILE A 92 -2.09 -23.94 4.00
CA ILE A 92 -2.58 -22.80 3.24
C ILE A 92 -3.72 -23.28 2.33
N ILE A 93 -4.86 -22.59 2.41
CA ILE A 93 -6.01 -22.78 1.52
C ILE A 93 -6.12 -21.52 0.66
N THR A 94 -6.19 -21.68 -0.66
CA THR A 94 -6.31 -20.58 -1.63
C THR A 94 -7.13 -21.03 -2.86
N SER A 95 -7.42 -20.13 -3.80
CA SER A 95 -8.12 -20.43 -5.05
C SER A 95 -7.18 -20.43 -6.27
N GLU A 96 -7.56 -21.10 -7.36
CA GLU A 96 -6.77 -21.11 -8.61
C GLU A 96 -6.87 -19.78 -9.39
N ILE A 97 -7.81 -18.91 -9.03
CA ILE A 97 -8.09 -17.63 -9.72
C ILE A 97 -7.44 -16.42 -9.04
N GLU A 98 -6.64 -16.62 -7.99
CA GLU A 98 -5.95 -15.53 -7.32
C GLU A 98 -4.94 -14.81 -8.23
N HIS A 99 -4.61 -13.57 -7.87
CA HIS A 99 -3.53 -12.84 -8.52
C HIS A 99 -2.17 -13.56 -8.36
N HIS A 100 -1.25 -13.38 -9.32
CA HIS A 100 0.09 -13.98 -9.29
C HIS A 100 0.86 -13.70 -8.00
N ALA A 101 0.66 -12.52 -7.40
CA ALA A 101 1.29 -12.16 -6.12
C ALA A 101 0.85 -13.03 -4.93
N VAL A 102 -0.26 -13.76 -5.04
CA VAL A 102 -0.70 -14.78 -4.07
C VAL A 102 -0.24 -16.15 -4.55
N LEU A 103 -0.58 -16.53 -5.78
CA LEU A 103 -0.30 -17.87 -6.31
C LEU A 103 1.19 -18.24 -6.25
N HIS A 104 2.08 -17.32 -6.63
CA HIS A 104 3.52 -17.59 -6.62
C HIS A 104 4.05 -17.73 -5.20
N THR A 105 3.54 -16.92 -4.26
CA THR A 105 3.95 -16.96 -2.86
C THR A 105 3.45 -18.21 -2.15
N VAL A 106 2.21 -18.63 -2.41
CA VAL A 106 1.68 -19.90 -1.88
C VAL A 106 2.49 -21.08 -2.42
N LYS A 107 2.78 -21.12 -3.73
CA LYS A 107 3.63 -22.16 -4.34
C LYS A 107 5.06 -22.19 -3.78
N HIS A 108 5.55 -21.07 -3.24
CA HIS A 108 6.86 -21.03 -2.61
C HIS A 108 6.88 -21.68 -1.21
N TYR A 109 5.77 -21.57 -0.45
CA TYR A 109 5.70 -22.04 0.94
C TYR A 109 4.93 -23.36 1.14
N GLY A 110 4.06 -23.74 0.22
CA GLY A 110 3.36 -25.04 0.19
C GLY A 110 4.10 -26.05 -0.64
#